data_AF-A0A350U964-F1
#
_entry.id   AF-A0A350U964-F1
#
_cell.length_a   1.000
_cell.length_b   1.000
_cell.length_c   1.000
_cell.angle_alpha   90.00
_cell.angle_beta   90.00
_cell.angle_gamma   90.00
#
_symmetry.space_group_name_H-M   'P 1'
#
loop_
_entity.id
_entity.type
_entity.pdbx_description
1 polymer ?
#
loop_
_entity_poly.entity_id
_entity_poly.type
_entity_poly.pdbx_seq_one_letter_code
_entity_poly.pdbx_strand_id
1 'polypeptide(L)'
;MISKKLVKQLEKKLSEMPTDWDGQKAILEMRDADYPQWRQMEWIGFYFQFFCDKNLAPLMKIPGPKYGRVEFDGFSEIPWDFKAHPNKNANGQDNKKVIINDSVAVVKAIKQFGGAGLILGWFFSKRI
;
A
#
# COMPACT_ATOMS: atom_id res chain seq x y z
N MET A 1 -17.52 5.59 -10.43
CA MET A 1 -16.37 6.40 -10.89
C MET A 1 -15.85 7.16 -9.69
N ILE A 2 -14.53 7.12 -9.47
CA ILE A 2 -13.88 7.83 -8.37
C ILE A 2 -13.88 9.33 -8.66
N SER A 3 -14.12 10.17 -7.66
CA SER A 3 -14.13 11.61 -7.82
C SER A 3 -12.74 12.14 -8.20
N LYS A 4 -12.71 13.09 -9.14
CA LYS A 4 -11.47 13.80 -9.51
C LYS A 4 -10.83 14.52 -8.31
N LYS A 5 -11.64 14.91 -7.32
CA LYS A 5 -11.17 15.53 -6.09
C LYS A 5 -10.34 14.55 -5.26
N LEU A 6 -10.86 13.33 -5.04
CA LEU A 6 -10.14 12.29 -4.30
C LEU A 6 -8.82 11.94 -5.01
N VAL A 7 -8.85 11.74 -6.33
CA VAL A 7 -7.63 11.45 -7.12
C VAL A 7 -6.56 12.53 -6.89
N LYS A 8 -6.89 13.82 -7.01
CA LYS A 8 -5.93 14.90 -6.78
C LYS A 8 -5.38 14.94 -5.35
N GLN A 9 -6.22 14.62 -4.36
CA GLN A 9 -5.79 14.58 -2.96
C GLN A 9 -4.82 13.40 -2.70
N LEU A 10 -5.10 12.24 -3.29
CA LEU A 10 -4.21 11.08 -3.25
C LEU A 10 -2.88 11.37 -3.95
N GLU A 11 -2.90 11.90 -5.16
CA GLU A 11 -1.69 12.29 -5.91
C GLU A 11 -0.82 13.24 -5.09
N LYS A 12 -1.42 14.28 -4.50
CA LYS A 12 -0.71 15.22 -3.64
C LYS A 12 -0.07 14.50 -2.46
N LYS A 13 -0.82 13.68 -1.72
CA LYS A 13 -0.29 12.98 -0.54
C LYS A 13 0.79 11.96 -0.86
N LEU A 14 0.63 11.20 -1.95
CA LEU A 14 1.62 10.24 -2.39
C LEU A 14 2.88 10.92 -2.96
N SER A 15 2.77 12.14 -3.49
CA SER A 15 3.94 12.93 -3.91
C SER A 15 4.84 13.41 -2.76
N GLU A 16 4.32 13.43 -1.53
CA GLU A 16 5.09 13.75 -0.31
C GLU A 16 5.98 12.56 0.13
N MET A 17 5.82 11.38 -0.48
CA MET A 17 6.57 10.18 -0.14
C MET A 17 8.05 10.29 -0.55
N PRO A 18 9.00 9.91 0.31
CA PRO A 18 10.41 9.87 -0.05
C PRO A 18 10.64 8.94 -1.24
N THR A 19 11.46 9.36 -2.20
CA THR A 19 11.81 8.57 -3.40
C THR A 19 12.99 7.63 -3.18
N ASP A 20 13.71 7.79 -2.07
CA ASP A 20 14.84 6.95 -1.67
C ASP A 20 14.64 6.45 -0.25
N TRP A 21 14.65 5.12 -0.09
CA TRP A 21 14.34 4.47 1.18
C TRP A 21 15.55 3.74 1.71
N ASP A 22 16.00 4.17 2.88
CA ASP A 22 17.00 3.47 3.67
C ASP A 22 16.30 2.47 4.60
N GLY A 23 16.64 1.20 4.47
CA GLY A 23 15.98 0.14 5.24
C GLY A 23 16.17 0.26 6.75
N GLN A 24 17.35 0.73 7.21
CA GLN A 24 17.60 0.92 8.64
C GLN A 24 16.74 2.06 9.17
N LYS A 25 16.70 3.20 8.48
CA LYS A 25 15.86 4.34 8.89
C LYS A 25 14.37 3.98 8.87
N ALA A 26 13.91 3.27 7.85
CA ALA A 26 12.52 2.81 7.75
C ALA A 26 12.12 1.92 8.94
N ILE A 27 12.98 0.96 9.31
CA ILE A 27 12.75 0.07 10.46
C ILE A 27 12.73 0.87 11.77
N LEU A 28 13.68 1.80 11.95
CA LEU A 28 13.74 2.64 13.14
C LEU A 28 12.49 3.54 13.27
N GLU A 29 12.04 4.15 12.16
CA GLU A 29 10.82 4.97 12.17
C GLU A 29 9.57 4.15 12.50
N MET A 30 9.41 2.96 11.93
CA MET A 30 8.29 2.06 12.28
C MET A 30 8.35 1.62 13.74
N ARG A 31 9.54 1.29 14.25
CA ARG A 31 9.74 0.91 15.65
C ARG A 31 9.36 2.05 16.58
N ASP A 32 9.85 3.26 16.30
CA ASP A 32 9.63 4.44 17.15
C ASP A 32 8.17 4.90 17.13
N ALA A 33 7.41 4.47 16.11
CA ALA A 33 5.96 4.65 16.00
C ALA A 33 5.14 3.44 16.53
N ASP A 34 5.78 2.46 17.19
CA ASP A 34 5.17 1.22 17.68
C ASP A 34 4.38 0.43 16.60
N TYR A 35 4.82 0.50 15.34
CA TYR A 35 4.14 -0.17 14.23
C TYR A 35 4.40 -1.69 14.25
N PRO A 36 3.39 -2.56 14.40
CA PRO A 36 3.58 -3.96 14.81
C PRO A 36 4.55 -4.80 13.96
N GLN A 37 4.68 -4.49 12.67
CA GLN A 37 5.42 -5.28 11.70
C GLN A 37 6.88 -4.82 11.51
N TRP A 38 7.37 -3.87 12.30
CA TRP A 38 8.73 -3.30 12.16
C TRP A 38 9.87 -4.34 12.22
N ARG A 39 9.62 -5.51 12.81
CA ARG A 39 10.60 -6.61 12.97
C ARG A 39 10.64 -7.58 11.79
N GLN A 40 9.75 -7.46 10.80
CA GLN A 40 9.64 -8.42 9.71
C GLN A 40 10.64 -8.12 8.58
N MET A 41 11.06 -9.17 7.84
CA MET A 41 12.04 -9.05 6.76
C MET A 41 11.48 -8.33 5.54
N GLU A 42 10.16 -8.40 5.33
CA GLU A 42 9.40 -7.72 4.30
C GLU A 42 9.19 -6.22 4.63
N TRP A 43 10.22 -5.59 5.21
CA TRP A 43 10.19 -4.23 5.74
C TRP A 43 9.71 -3.20 4.73
N ILE A 44 10.00 -3.37 3.43
CA ILE A 44 9.58 -2.44 2.38
C ILE A 44 8.06 -2.42 2.21
N GLY A 45 7.41 -3.58 2.35
CA GLY A 45 5.95 -3.69 2.33
C GLY A 45 5.33 -3.01 3.54
N PHE A 46 5.87 -3.28 4.72
CA PHE A 46 5.36 -2.70 5.96
C PHE A 46 5.61 -1.22 6.07
N TYR A 47 6.74 -0.71 5.60
CA TYR A 47 7.02 0.72 5.61
C TYR A 47 6.13 1.49 4.64
N PHE A 48 5.82 0.90 3.47
CA PHE A 48 4.84 1.46 2.57
C PHE A 48 3.44 1.50 3.18
N GLN A 49 3.01 0.41 3.82
CA GLN A 49 1.74 0.37 4.54
C GLN A 49 1.71 1.44 5.65
N PHE A 50 2.74 1.52 6.49
CA PHE A 50 2.88 2.52 7.54
C PHE A 50 2.78 3.95 7.00
N PHE A 51 3.46 4.25 5.89
CA PHE A 51 3.38 5.54 5.23
C PHE A 51 1.94 5.84 4.76
N CYS A 52 1.29 4.88 4.10
CA CYS A 52 -0.09 5.03 3.66
C CYS A 52 -1.05 5.20 4.82
N ASP A 53 -0.94 4.40 5.88
CA ASP A 53 -1.76 4.48 7.10
C ASP A 53 -1.70 5.90 7.70
N LYS A 54 -0.48 6.44 7.87
CA LYS A 54 -0.26 7.76 8.45
C LYS A 54 -0.75 8.91 7.55
N ASN A 55 -0.47 8.84 6.25
CA ASN A 55 -0.69 9.98 5.35
C ASN A 55 -2.05 9.98 4.65
N LEU A 56 -2.68 8.80 4.51
CA LEU A 56 -3.97 8.65 3.82
C LEU A 56 -5.16 8.54 4.78
N ALA A 57 -4.95 8.31 6.08
CA ALA A 57 -6.03 8.33 7.09
C ALA A 57 -6.94 9.59 7.02
N PRO A 58 -6.46 10.80 6.69
CA PRO A 58 -7.34 11.96 6.52
C PRO A 58 -8.26 11.90 5.28
N LEU A 59 -7.95 11.04 4.31
CA LEU A 59 -8.64 10.92 3.02
C LEU A 59 -9.51 9.66 2.90
N MET A 60 -9.25 8.64 3.72
CA MET A 60 -9.92 7.36 3.68
C MET A 60 -10.00 6.69 5.05
N LYS A 61 -11.00 5.84 5.22
CA LYS A 61 -11.08 4.96 6.39
C LYS A 61 -10.03 3.86 6.27
N ILE A 62 -9.30 3.61 7.35
CA ILE A 62 -8.28 2.56 7.46
C ILE A 62 -8.61 1.74 8.73
N PRO A 63 -8.78 0.40 8.65
CA PRO A 63 -8.84 -0.40 7.43
C PRO A 63 -10.15 -0.20 6.65
N GLY A 64 -10.16 -0.67 5.40
CA GLY A 64 -11.32 -0.74 4.52
C GLY A 64 -12.30 -1.88 4.84
N PRO A 65 -13.21 -2.23 3.92
CA PRO A 65 -14.15 -3.32 4.12
C PRO A 65 -13.46 -4.69 4.08
N LYS A 66 -14.08 -5.64 4.80
CA LYS A 66 -13.61 -7.01 4.92
C LYS A 66 -14.57 -8.01 4.27
N TYR A 67 -14.03 -8.95 3.50
CA TYR A 67 -14.76 -10.05 2.87
C TYR A 67 -14.14 -11.38 3.27
N GLY A 68 -14.75 -12.06 4.25
CA GLY A 68 -14.18 -13.28 4.81
C GLY A 68 -12.85 -12.99 5.51
N ARG A 69 -11.74 -13.50 4.96
CA ARG A 69 -10.39 -13.30 5.51
C ARG A 69 -9.63 -12.13 4.90
N VAL A 70 -10.12 -11.56 3.80
CA VAL A 70 -9.45 -10.45 3.11
C VAL A 70 -10.04 -9.13 3.57
N GLU A 71 -9.18 -8.24 4.02
CA GLU A 71 -9.48 -6.88 4.45
C GLU A 71 -8.73 -5.92 3.52
N PHE A 72 -9.45 -4.97 2.93
CA PHE A 72 -8.81 -3.92 2.14
C PHE A 72 -8.10 -2.94 3.08
N ASP A 73 -6.95 -2.42 2.64
CA ASP A 73 -6.14 -1.52 3.46
C ASP A 73 -6.83 -0.17 3.71
N GLY A 74 -7.63 0.29 2.75
CA GLY A 74 -8.36 1.55 2.88
C GLY A 74 -9.73 1.58 2.21
N PHE A 75 -10.55 2.58 2.55
CA PHE A 75 -11.84 2.83 1.90
C PHE A 75 -12.13 4.32 1.76
N SER A 76 -12.30 4.75 0.50
CA SER A 76 -12.82 6.07 0.15
C SER A 76 -13.42 6.01 -1.24
N GLU A 77 -14.75 6.13 -1.32
CA GLU A 77 -15.62 5.86 -2.49
C GLU A 77 -15.58 4.39 -2.95
N ILE A 78 -14.40 3.80 -3.05
CA ILE A 78 -14.12 2.40 -3.32
C ILE A 78 -13.11 1.83 -2.30
N PRO A 79 -13.01 0.50 -2.17
CA PRO A 79 -11.95 -0.15 -1.41
C PRO A 79 -10.59 -0.02 -2.11
N TRP A 80 -9.52 0.15 -1.34
CA TRP A 80 -8.15 0.29 -1.80
C TRP A 80 -7.25 -0.79 -1.21
N ASP A 81 -6.44 -1.41 -2.06
CA ASP A 81 -5.37 -2.35 -1.70
C ASP A 81 -4.03 -1.61 -1.86
N PHE A 82 -3.16 -1.65 -0.86
CA PHE A 82 -1.84 -1.04 -0.89
C PHE A 82 -0.82 -2.14 -1.10
N LYS A 83 0.08 -1.95 -2.07
CA LYS A 83 1.15 -2.90 -2.36
C LYS A 83 2.46 -2.18 -2.64
N ALA A 84 3.51 -2.63 -1.96
CA ALA A 84 4.88 -2.33 -2.32
C ALA A 84 5.43 -3.44 -3.22
N HIS A 85 6.05 -3.06 -4.33
CA HIS A 85 6.60 -4.00 -5.30
C HIS A 85 8.06 -3.67 -5.64
N PRO A 86 9.02 -4.47 -5.15
CA PRO A 86 10.40 -4.34 -5.61
C PRO A 86 10.55 -4.90 -7.02
N ASN A 87 11.26 -4.17 -7.88
CA ASN A 87 11.49 -4.54 -9.28
C ASN A 87 12.33 -5.83 -9.44
N LYS A 88 13.06 -6.22 -8.40
CA LYS A 88 13.86 -7.44 -8.33
C LYS A 88 13.39 -8.32 -7.18
N ASN A 89 13.44 -9.63 -7.36
CA ASN A 89 13.24 -10.60 -6.27
C ASN A 89 14.54 -10.81 -5.47
N ALA A 90 14.48 -11.65 -4.42
CA ALA A 90 15.64 -11.98 -3.58
C ALA A 90 16.83 -12.58 -4.35
N ASN A 91 16.58 -13.16 -5.53
CA ASN A 91 17.61 -13.75 -6.40
C ASN A 91 18.10 -12.76 -7.48
N GLY A 92 17.72 -11.48 -7.42
CA GLY A 92 18.12 -10.45 -8.39
C GLY A 92 17.42 -10.54 -9.75
N GLN A 93 16.40 -11.39 -9.90
CA GLN A 93 15.63 -11.54 -11.13
C GLN A 93 14.48 -10.53 -11.19
N ASP A 94 14.05 -10.17 -12.40
CA ASP A 94 12.89 -9.28 -12.59
C ASP A 94 11.65 -9.83 -11.91
N ASN A 95 11.05 -9.01 -11.06
CA ASN A 95 9.75 -9.30 -10.48
C ASN A 95 8.68 -8.48 -11.22
N LYS A 96 7.85 -9.14 -12.02
CA LYS A 96 6.83 -8.48 -12.88
C LYS A 96 5.40 -8.72 -12.40
N LYS A 97 5.21 -9.47 -11.33
CA LYS A 97 3.89 -9.86 -10.83
C LYS A 97 3.67 -9.26 -9.45
N VAL A 98 2.58 -8.50 -9.30
CA VAL A 98 2.12 -7.98 -8.01
C VAL A 98 1.02 -8.91 -7.52
N ILE A 99 1.18 -9.45 -6.30
CA ILE A 99 0.12 -10.22 -5.64
C ILE A 99 -0.81 -9.22 -4.98
N ILE A 100 -2.11 -9.32 -5.29
CA ILE A 100 -3.17 -8.47 -4.75
C ILE A 100 -4.19 -9.32 -3.99
N ASN A 101 -5.20 -8.66 -3.42
CA ASN A 101 -6.35 -9.31 -2.79
C ASN A 101 -7.02 -10.38 -3.66
N ASP A 102 -7.62 -11.39 -3.01
CA ASP A 102 -8.21 -12.54 -3.70
C ASP A 102 -9.37 -12.12 -4.63
N SER A 103 -9.57 -12.89 -5.70
CA SER A 103 -10.53 -12.56 -6.75
C SER A 103 -11.97 -12.52 -6.25
N VAL A 104 -12.35 -13.33 -5.24
CA VAL A 104 -13.70 -13.34 -4.69
C VAL A 104 -13.96 -12.07 -3.90
N ALA A 105 -13.01 -11.63 -3.07
CA ALA A 105 -13.11 -10.36 -2.35
C ALA A 105 -13.16 -9.16 -3.31
N VAL A 106 -12.31 -9.13 -4.33
CA VAL A 106 -12.30 -8.06 -5.35
C VAL A 106 -13.62 -8.00 -6.11
N VAL A 107 -14.16 -9.14 -6.55
CA VAL A 107 -15.46 -9.18 -7.25
C VAL A 107 -16.59 -8.70 -6.34
N LYS A 108 -16.59 -9.08 -5.05
CA LYS A 108 -17.58 -8.58 -4.08
C LYS A 108 -17.47 -7.08 -3.87
N ALA A 109 -16.25 -6.55 -3.73
CA ALA A 109 -15.99 -5.12 -3.63
C ALA A 109 -16.50 -4.34 -4.84
N ILE A 110 -16.23 -4.82 -6.06
CA ILE A 110 -16.71 -4.19 -7.29
C ILE A 110 -18.23 -4.21 -7.36
N LYS A 111 -18.87 -5.33 -7.02
CA LYS A 111 -20.34 -5.43 -6.99
C LYS A 111 -20.97 -4.47 -5.98
N GLN A 112 -20.33 -4.26 -4.83
CA GLN A 112 -20.86 -3.44 -3.76
C GLN A 112 -20.61 -1.93 -3.96
N PHE A 113 -19.41 -1.56 -4.42
CA PHE A 113 -18.95 -0.17 -4.46
C PHE A 113 -18.72 0.37 -5.88
N GLY A 114 -18.93 -0.46 -6.91
CA GLY A 114 -18.70 -0.09 -8.31
C GLY A 114 -17.23 -0.06 -8.72
N GLY A 115 -16.31 -0.48 -7.85
CA GLY A 115 -14.88 -0.56 -8.15
C GLY A 115 -14.04 -1.09 -6.97
N ALA A 116 -12.78 -1.41 -7.26
CA ALA A 116 -11.72 -1.69 -6.30
C ALA A 116 -10.41 -1.11 -6.84
N GLY A 117 -9.66 -0.39 -6.00
CA GLY A 117 -8.46 0.34 -6.37
C GLY A 117 -7.18 -0.30 -5.85
N LEU A 118 -6.06 -0.01 -6.51
CA LEU A 118 -4.72 -0.41 -6.11
C LEU A 118 -3.84 0.84 -6.00
N ILE A 119 -3.19 1.04 -4.85
CA ILE A 119 -2.09 1.99 -4.69
C ILE A 119 -0.79 1.19 -4.69
N LEU A 120 0.05 1.42 -5.71
CA LEU A 120 1.25 0.64 -5.96
C LEU A 120 2.50 1.49 -5.78
N GLY A 121 3.31 1.16 -4.77
CA GLY A 121 4.68 1.66 -4.65
C GLY A 121 5.62 0.78 -5.47
N TRP A 122 6.24 1.32 -6.50
CA TRP A 122 7.18 0.58 -7.35
C TRP A 122 8.63 0.94 -7.00
N PHE A 123 9.38 -0.02 -6.46
CA PHE A 123 10.69 0.22 -5.88
C PHE A 123 11.81 -0.34 -6.76
N PHE A 124 12.86 0.46 -6.97
CA PHE A 124 14.04 0.05 -7.71
C PHE A 124 15.22 -0.11 -6.76
N SER A 125 15.80 -1.31 -6.71
CA SER A 125 17.05 -1.51 -5.98
C SER A 125 18.17 -0.74 -6.67
N LYS A 126 18.82 0.17 -5.94
CA LYS A 126 20.10 0.74 -6.37
C LYS A 126 21.16 -0.34 -6.17
N ARG A 127 21.99 -0.60 -7.20
CA ARG A 127 23.24 -1.34 -7.00
C ARG A 127 24.21 -0.36 -6.34
N ILE A 128 24.72 -0.74 -5.17
CA ILE A 128 25.87 -0.09 -4.54
C ILE A 128 27.12 -0.66 -5.20
#